data_AF-A0A0F9NU53-F1
#
_entry.id   AF-A0A0F9NU53-F1
#
_cell.length_a   1.000
_cell.length_b   1.000
_cell.length_c   1.000
_cell.angle_alpha   90.00
_cell.angle_beta   90.00
_cell.angle_gamma   90.00
#
_symmetry.space_group_name_H-M   'P 1'
#
loop_
_entity.id
_entity.type
_entity.pdbx_description
1 polymer ?
#
loop_
_entity_poly.entity_id
_entity_poly.type
_entity_poly.pdbx_seq_one_letter_code
_entity_poly.pdbx_strand_id
1 'polypeptide(L)' 'MAGNTRGKLKEKFEGVHRNCDWSIKHCQEALALIGDKNPALTKAITSLGEGIKILDELAQDVYSKI' A
#
# COMPACT_ATOMS: atom_id res chain seq x y z
N MET A 1 -10.53 -1.17 -26.65
CA MET A 1 -10.51 0.04 -25.79
C MET A 1 -10.35 1.24 -26.69
N ALA A 2 -11.20 2.28 -26.56
CA ALA A 2 -10.99 3.55 -27.26
C ALA A 2 -9.62 4.16 -26.85
N GLY A 3 -9.12 5.12 -27.64
CA GLY A 3 -7.75 5.66 -27.55
C GLY A 3 -7.21 5.88 -26.11
N ASN A 4 -5.98 5.43 -25.87
CA ASN A 4 -5.19 5.49 -24.62
C ASN A 4 -5.91 5.18 -23.29
N THR A 5 -7.12 4.58 -23.28
CA THR A 5 -7.79 4.22 -22.02
C THR A 5 -6.98 3.22 -21.21
N ARG A 6 -6.35 2.24 -21.89
CA ARG A 6 -5.49 1.23 -21.26
C ARG A 6 -4.32 1.87 -20.51
N GLY A 7 -3.59 2.79 -21.16
CA GLY A 7 -2.45 3.47 -20.55
C GLY A 7 -2.87 4.31 -19.34
N LYS A 8 -3.96 5.08 -19.48
CA LYS A 8 -4.50 5.86 -18.37
C LYS A 8 -4.91 5.01 -17.17
N LEU A 9 -5.49 3.82 -17.40
CA LEU A 9 -5.82 2.90 -16.31
C LEU A 9 -4.55 2.40 -15.61
N LYS A 10 -3.53 1.98 -16.37
CA LYS A 10 -2.23 1.57 -15.81
C LYS A 10 -1.60 2.66 -14.94
N GLU A 11 -1.57 3.90 -15.43
CA GLU A 11 -1.06 5.05 -14.66
C GLU A 11 -1.79 5.25 -13.33
N LYS A 12 -3.12 5.03 -13.28
CA LYS A 12 -3.88 5.17 -12.04
C LYS A 12 -3.56 4.06 -11.04
N PHE A 13 -3.47 2.81 -11.49
CA PHE A 13 -3.16 1.68 -10.61
C PHE A 13 -1.68 1.67 -10.17
N GLU A 14 -0.75 2.15 -11.00
CA GLU A 14 0.63 2.44 -10.57
C GLU A 14 0.66 3.51 -9.49
N GLY A 15 -0.18 4.55 -9.60
CA GLY A 15 -0.35 5.56 -8.56
C GLY A 15 -0.87 4.99 -7.24
N VAL A 16 -1.82 4.05 -7.28
CA VAL A 16 -2.31 3.34 -6.09
C VAL A 16 -1.17 2.56 -5.43
N HIS A 17 -0.42 1.79 -6.23
CA HIS A 17 0.71 1.00 -5.73
C HIS A 17 1.74 1.87 -5.00
N ARG A 18 2.15 2.98 -5.61
CA ARG A 18 3.08 3.94 -5.00
C ARG A 18 2.58 4.53 -3.68
N ASN A 19 1.28 4.79 -3.56
CA ASN A 19 0.69 5.29 -2.33
C ASN A 19 0.67 4.22 -1.23
N CYS A 20 0.44 2.95 -1.58
CA CYS A 20 0.53 1.85 -0.65
C CYS A 20 1.98 1.66 -0.15
N ASP A 21 2.97 1.66 -1.05
CA ASP A 21 4.40 1.61 -0.69
C ASP A 21 4.78 2.72 0.29
N TRP A 22 4.34 3.96 0.01
CA TRP A 22 4.60 5.10 0.88
C TRP A 22 3.95 4.91 2.26
N SER A 23 2.72 4.40 2.29
CA SER A 23 2.00 4.14 3.54
C SER A 23 2.66 3.03 4.37
N ILE A 24 3.15 1.97 3.72
CA ILE A 24 3.91 0.88 4.37
C ILE A 24 5.21 1.43 4.97
N LYS A 25 5.95 2.26 4.22
CA LYS A 25 7.16 2.91 4.71
C LYS A 25 6.89 3.71 5.99
N HIS A 26 5.81 4.51 6.03
CA HIS A 26 5.45 5.26 7.24
C HIS A 26 5.06 4.37 8.42
N CYS A 27 4.40 3.24 8.16
CA CYS A 27 4.11 2.26 9.22
C CYS A 27 5.41 1.70 9.81
N GLN A 28 6.41 1.40 8.98
CA GLN A 28 7.72 0.91 9.42
C GLN A 28 8.50 1.97 10.22
N GLU A 29 8.50 3.22 9.75
CA GLU A 29 9.12 4.34 10.46
C GLU A 29 8.43 4.59 11.81
N ALA A 30 7.09 4.51 11.87
CA ALA A 30 6.33 4.63 13.10
C ALA A 30 6.66 3.51 14.11
N LEU A 31 6.81 2.27 13.64
CA LEU A 31 7.25 1.14 14.47
C LEU A 31 8.65 1.39 15.05
N ALA A 32 9.57 1.93 14.25
CA ALA A 32 10.92 2.27 14.71
C ALA A 32 10.92 3.37 15.80
N LEU A 33 10.01 4.35 15.71
CA LEU A 33 9.87 5.40 16.71
C LEU A 33 9.31 4.88 18.05
N ILE A 34 8.37 3.95 18.00
CA ILE A 34 7.75 3.36 19.21
C ILE A 34 8.70 2.38 19.89
N GLY A 35 9.38 1.53 19.10
CA GLY A 35 10.16 0.41 19.62
C GLY A 35 9.29 -0.52 20.50
N ASP A 36 9.81 -0.91 21.65
CA ASP A 36 9.12 -1.82 22.58
C ASP A 36 8.29 -1.09 23.64
N LYS A 37 8.15 0.23 23.55
CA LYS A 37 7.53 1.07 24.60
C LYS A 37 6.02 0.91 24.70
N ASN A 38 5.35 0.48 23.62
CA ASN A 38 3.90 0.32 23.59
C ASN A 38 3.47 -0.87 22.73
N PRO A 39 3.40 -2.09 23.31
CA PRO A 39 3.05 -3.31 22.57
C PRO A 39 1.68 -3.26 21.89
N ALA A 40 0.71 -2.58 22.49
CA ALA A 40 -0.63 -2.45 21.92
C ALA A 40 -0.61 -1.59 20.64
N LEU A 41 0.11 -0.47 20.66
CA LEU A 41 0.25 0.40 19.50
C LEU A 41 1.12 -0.25 18.41
N THR A 42 2.20 -0.95 18.78
CA THR A 42 3.01 -1.77 17.87
C THR A 42 2.14 -2.77 17.12
N LYS A 43 1.29 -3.53 17.85
CA LYS A 43 0.36 -4.48 17.21
C LYS A 43 -0.60 -3.79 16.24
N ALA A 44 -1.17 -2.65 16.62
CA ALA A 44 -2.10 -1.91 15.77
C ALA A 44 -1.45 -1.41 14.47
N ILE A 45 -0.23 -0.87 14.53
CA ILE A 45 0.49 -0.38 13.36
C ILE A 45 0.93 -1.54 12.46
N THR A 46 1.38 -2.66 13.03
CA THR A 46 1.68 -3.87 12.26
C THR A 46 0.46 -4.35 11.48
N SER A 47 -0.71 -4.45 12.13
CA SER A 47 -1.95 -4.86 11.45
C SER A 47 -2.39 -3.87 10.37
N LEU A 48 -2.17 -2.56 10.57
CA LEU A 48 -2.42 -1.57 9.53
C LEU A 48 -1.51 -1.79 8.31
N GLY A 49 -0.22 -2.01 8.53
CA GLY A 49 0.75 -2.30 7.46
C GLY A 49 0.39 -3.56 6.66
N GLU A 50 -0.03 -4.63 7.35
CA GLU A 50 -0.54 -5.85 6.71
C GLU A 50 -1.79 -5.58 5.86
N GLY A 51 -2.73 -4.79 6.37
CA GLY A 51 -3.92 -4.38 5.63
C GLY A 51 -3.61 -3.58 4.37
N ILE A 52 -2.66 -2.62 4.46
CA ILE A 52 -2.20 -1.84 3.29
C ILE A 52 -1.55 -2.75 2.25
N LYS A 53 -0.76 -3.74 2.68
CA LYS A 53 -0.16 -4.72 1.76
C LYS A 53 -1.22 -5.51 1.00
N ILE A 54 -2.30 -5.95 1.67
CA ILE A 54 -3.41 -6.63 1.00
C ILE A 54 -4.07 -5.70 -0.03
N LEU A 55 -4.29 -4.42 0.30
CA LEU A 55 -4.84 -3.44 -0.65
C LEU A 55 -3.92 -3.24 -1.87
N ASP A 56 -2.61 -3.25 -1.66
CA ASP A 56 -1.63 -3.17 -2.74
C ASP A 56 -1.68 -4.39 -3.66
N GLU A 57 -1.70 -5.60 -3.08
CA GLU A 57 -1.83 -6.85 -3.84
C GLU A 57 -3.10 -6.87 -4.70
N LEU A 58 -4.23 -6.36 -4.18
CA LEU A 58 -5.46 -6.20 -4.95
C LEU A 58 -5.31 -5.18 -6.08
N ALA A 59 -4.62 -4.06 -5.84
CA ALA A 59 -4.38 -3.05 -6.88
C ALA A 59 -3.47 -3.60 -8.00
N GLN A 60 -2.44 -4.37 -7.64
CA GLN A 60 -1.53 -5.03 -8.58
C GLN A 60 -2.24 -6.12 -9.39
N ASP A 61 -3.13 -6.91 -8.78
CA ASP A 61 -3.96 -7.88 -9.49
C ASP A 61 -4.83 -7.20 -10.56
N VAL A 62 -5.46 -6.07 -10.23
CA VAL A 62 -6.21 -5.27 -11.21
C VAL A 62 -5.28 -4.73 -12.31
N TYR A 63 -4.11 -4.18 -11.94
CA TYR A 63 -3.11 -3.70 -12.91
C TYR A 63 -2.70 -4.80 -13.90
N SER A 64 -2.47 -6.02 -13.42
CA SER A 64 -2.05 -7.16 -14.23
C SER A 64 -3.08 -7.57 -15.29
N LYS A 65 -4.36 -7.27 -15.04
CA LYS A 65 -5.49 -7.60 -15.93
C LYS A 65 -5.78 -6.51 -16.97
N ILE A 66 -5.09 -5.35 -16.92
CA ILE A 66 -5.24 -4.23 -17.86
C ILE A 66 -4.34 -4.39 -19.09
#